data_AF-A0A7W2RAC3-F1
#
_entry.id   AF-A0A7W2RAC3-F1
#
_cell.length_a   1.000
_cell.length_b   1.000
_cell.length_c   1.000
_cell.angle_alpha   90.00
_cell.angle_beta   90.00
_cell.angle_gamma   90.00
#
_symmetry.space_group_name_H-M   'P 1'
#
loop_
_entity.id
_entity.type
_entity.pdbx_description
1 polymer ?
#
loop_
_entity_poly.entity_id
_entity_poly.type
_entity_poly.pdbx_seq_one_letter_code
_entity_poly.pdbx_strand_id
1 'polypeptide(L)'
;MSYSQEKIKEFTHPIIPLLGDQLTWRWEDRFSAMLSEFSRDKKDKTLVAVRQQFEHEWSKKTVKKAPQEIKEHLGPLIKLNKDQLVLARPATDSTPAIIALWWPWGHGGTYSLRLAVLDSPYEYSETSANEGTLLSRLKNIFT
;
A
#
# COMPACT_ATOMS: atom_id res chain seq x y z
N MET A 1 13.42 -14.85 2.22
CA MET A 1 14.37 -14.70 1.10
C MET A 1 13.75 -13.65 0.22
N SER A 2 14.43 -12.53 0.03
CA SER A 2 13.89 -11.40 -0.73
C SER A 2 13.72 -11.78 -2.20
N TYR A 3 12.61 -11.36 -2.81
CA TYR A 3 12.34 -11.60 -4.22
C TYR A 3 13.34 -10.85 -5.11
N SER A 4 13.65 -11.42 -6.28
CA SER A 4 14.46 -10.70 -7.27
C SER A 4 13.70 -9.50 -7.84
N GLN A 5 14.43 -8.55 -8.42
CA GLN A 5 13.85 -7.40 -9.12
C GLN A 5 12.82 -7.83 -10.17
N GLU A 6 13.13 -8.86 -10.97
CA GLU A 6 12.28 -9.36 -12.05
C GLU A 6 10.96 -9.88 -11.48
N LYS A 7 11.01 -10.60 -10.35
CA LYS A 7 9.81 -11.09 -9.67
C LYS A 7 8.98 -9.97 -9.05
N ILE A 8 9.62 -8.98 -8.44
CA ILE A 8 8.90 -7.82 -7.90
C ILE A 8 8.21 -7.04 -9.02
N LYS A 9 8.89 -6.85 -10.16
CA LYS A 9 8.28 -6.26 -11.36
C LYS A 9 7.10 -7.10 -11.86
N GLU A 10 7.26 -8.41 -11.97
CA GLU A 10 6.19 -9.34 -12.39
C GLU A 10 4.96 -9.24 -11.48
N PHE A 11 5.13 -9.27 -10.15
CA PHE A 11 4.02 -9.23 -9.20
C PHE A 11 3.33 -7.87 -9.11
N THR A 12 4.06 -6.78 -9.35
CA THR A 12 3.50 -5.41 -9.29
C THR A 12 2.95 -4.93 -10.62
N HIS A 13 3.36 -5.53 -11.75
CA HIS A 13 2.94 -5.14 -13.10
C HIS A 13 1.42 -5.09 -13.30
N PRO A 14 0.61 -6.04 -12.79
CA PRO A 14 -0.85 -5.98 -12.96
C PRO A 14 -1.51 -4.83 -12.17
N ILE A 15 -0.86 -4.35 -11.11
CA ILE A 15 -1.42 -3.33 -10.20
C ILE A 15 -1.09 -1.93 -10.71
N ILE A 16 0.14 -1.73 -11.21
CA ILE A 16 0.66 -0.43 -11.64
C ILE A 16 -0.32 0.37 -12.53
N PRO A 17 -0.91 -0.22 -13.60
CA PRO A 17 -1.85 0.51 -14.46
C PRO A 17 -3.12 0.96 -13.73
N LEU A 18 -3.54 0.24 -12.70
CA LEU A 18 -4.73 0.53 -11.91
C LEU A 18 -4.52 1.71 -10.94
N LEU A 19 -3.27 2.08 -10.66
CA LEU A 19 -2.92 3.16 -9.72
C LEU A 19 -2.91 4.55 -10.37
N GLY A 20 -3.06 4.59 -11.70
CA GLY A 20 -3.13 5.82 -12.48
C GLY A 20 -2.14 5.82 -13.63
N ASP A 21 -2.65 6.09 -14.82
CA ASP A 21 -1.89 6.28 -16.07
C ASP A 21 -0.89 7.44 -15.98
N GLN A 22 -1.15 8.41 -15.09
CA GLN A 22 -0.29 9.57 -14.87
C GLN A 22 1.01 9.28 -14.10
N LEU A 23 1.24 8.05 -13.66
CA LEU A 23 2.37 7.64 -12.84
C LEU A 23 3.50 7.03 -13.68
N THR A 24 4.69 7.59 -13.57
CA THR A 24 5.90 6.97 -14.11
C THR A 24 6.55 6.10 -13.03
N TRP A 25 6.83 4.84 -13.37
CA TRP A 25 7.41 3.88 -12.44
C TRP A 25 8.85 3.55 -12.81
N ARG A 26 9.71 3.46 -11.81
CA ARG A 26 11.11 3.03 -11.94
C ARG A 26 11.46 2.05 -10.83
N TRP A 27 12.48 1.24 -11.07
CA TRP A 27 13.06 0.43 -10.01
C TRP A 27 13.83 1.31 -9.01
N GLU A 28 13.83 0.91 -7.74
CA GLU A 28 14.62 1.51 -6.67
C GLU A 28 15.35 0.42 -5.87
N ASP A 29 16.66 0.32 -6.08
CA ASP A 29 17.50 -0.72 -5.46
C ASP A 29 17.47 -0.67 -3.93
N ARG A 30 17.53 0.53 -3.35
CA ARG A 30 17.63 0.75 -1.91
C ARG A 30 16.53 0.05 -1.11
N PHE A 31 15.32 -0.02 -1.66
CA PHE A 31 14.16 -0.62 -1.01
C PHE A 31 13.65 -1.85 -1.75
N SER A 32 14.34 -2.28 -2.82
CA SER A 32 13.89 -3.36 -3.70
C SER A 32 12.41 -3.20 -4.07
N ALA A 33 12.07 -2.03 -4.60
CA ALA A 33 10.69 -1.62 -4.81
C ALA A 33 10.50 -0.96 -6.18
N MET A 34 9.28 -1.06 -6.70
CA MET A 34 8.83 -0.18 -7.77
C MET A 34 8.45 1.17 -7.16
N LEU A 35 9.00 2.25 -7.67
CA LEU A 35 8.82 3.62 -7.17
C LEU A 35 8.18 4.50 -8.24
N SER A 36 7.16 5.25 -7.85
CA SER A 36 6.66 6.41 -8.59
C SER A 36 6.72 7.66 -7.72
N GLU A 37 7.11 8.78 -8.34
CA GLU A 37 7.13 10.11 -7.71
C GLU A 37 6.24 11.05 -8.51
N PHE A 38 5.36 11.79 -7.83
CA PHE A 38 4.37 12.63 -8.48
C PHE A 38 4.02 13.86 -7.64
N SER A 39 3.53 14.90 -8.30
CA SER A 39 3.13 16.15 -7.70
C SER A 39 1.83 16.02 -6.90
N ARG A 40 1.65 16.91 -5.92
CA ARG A 40 0.49 16.94 -5.02
C ARG A 40 -0.87 17.00 -5.72
N ASP A 41 -0.99 17.63 -6.88
CA ASP A 41 -2.21 17.70 -7.68
C ASP A 41 -2.78 16.32 -8.04
N LYS A 42 -1.91 15.31 -8.21
CA LYS A 42 -2.31 13.93 -8.51
C LYS A 42 -2.66 13.11 -7.27
N LYS A 43 -2.40 13.63 -6.06
CA LYS A 43 -2.52 12.88 -4.80
C LYS A 43 -3.86 12.19 -4.64
N ASP A 44 -4.96 12.94 -4.73
CA ASP A 44 -6.25 12.42 -4.27
C ASP A 44 -6.74 11.32 -5.21
N LYS A 45 -6.58 11.52 -6.53
CA LYS A 45 -6.87 10.48 -7.55
C LYS A 45 -6.01 9.24 -7.32
N THR A 46 -4.70 9.39 -7.14
CA THR A 46 -3.80 8.24 -6.92
C THR A 46 -4.13 7.53 -5.61
N LEU A 47 -4.38 8.25 -4.52
CA LEU A 47 -4.66 7.63 -3.21
C LEU A 47 -5.98 6.84 -3.23
N VAL A 48 -7.01 7.34 -3.92
CA VAL A 48 -8.26 6.59 -4.14
C VAL A 48 -7.98 5.29 -4.88
N ALA A 49 -7.19 5.34 -5.96
CA ALA A 49 -6.83 4.15 -6.73
C ALA A 49 -6.02 3.14 -5.89
N VAL A 50 -5.05 3.59 -5.10
CA VAL A 50 -4.30 2.73 -4.19
C VAL A 50 -5.23 2.06 -3.17
N ARG A 51 -6.16 2.78 -2.56
CA ARG A 51 -7.13 2.21 -1.61
C ARG A 51 -8.12 1.22 -2.24
N GLN A 52 -8.32 1.26 -3.55
CA GLN A 52 -9.11 0.25 -4.25
C GLN A 52 -8.32 -1.05 -4.50
N GLN A 53 -6.99 -0.99 -4.50
CA GLN A 53 -6.12 -2.14 -4.77
C GLN A 53 -5.50 -2.76 -3.50
N PHE A 54 -5.54 -2.06 -2.37
CA PHE A 54 -4.94 -2.48 -1.11
C PHE A 54 -5.99 -2.47 0.00
N GLU A 55 -6.25 -3.66 0.57
CA GLU A 55 -7.32 -3.92 1.52
C GLU A 55 -7.07 -3.29 2.90
N HIS A 56 -5.82 -3.30 3.34
CA HIS A 56 -5.45 -2.87 4.68
C HIS A 56 -4.66 -1.57 4.65
N GLU A 57 -4.92 -0.68 5.60
CA GLU A 57 -4.27 0.63 5.71
C GLU A 57 -3.86 0.94 7.16
N TRP A 58 -2.61 1.38 7.32
CA TRP A 58 -2.10 1.90 8.58
C TRP A 58 -1.50 3.29 8.42
N SER A 59 -1.87 4.16 9.35
CA SER A 59 -1.31 5.50 9.53
C SER A 59 -0.42 5.53 10.78
N LYS A 60 0.22 6.67 11.06
CA LYS A 60 0.94 6.90 12.33
C LYS A 60 0.18 6.47 13.58
N LYS A 61 -1.15 6.62 13.59
CA LYS A 61 -1.99 6.27 14.75
C LYS A 61 -2.26 4.77 14.86
N THR A 62 -2.34 4.07 13.73
CA THR A 62 -2.79 2.67 13.68
C THR A 62 -1.67 1.67 13.40
N VAL A 63 -0.49 2.11 12.95
CA VAL A 63 0.64 1.25 12.57
C VAL A 63 1.15 0.34 13.69
N LYS A 64 0.90 0.68 14.95
CA LYS A 64 1.16 -0.24 16.08
C LYS A 64 0.39 -1.56 15.97
N LYS A 65 -0.76 -1.57 15.29
CA LYS A 65 -1.62 -2.74 15.04
C LYS A 65 -1.26 -3.48 13.74
N ALA A 66 -0.28 -3.02 12.96
CA ALA A 66 0.13 -3.74 11.76
C ALA A 66 0.65 -5.14 12.11
N PRO A 67 0.43 -6.15 11.24
CA PRO A 67 1.03 -7.47 11.34
C PRO A 67 2.54 -7.43 11.56
N GLN A 68 3.07 -8.43 12.25
CA GLN A 68 4.48 -8.47 12.63
C GLN A 68 5.39 -8.57 11.39
N GLU A 69 4.96 -9.29 10.37
CA GLU A 69 5.65 -9.47 9.09
C GLU A 69 5.84 -8.14 8.37
N ILE A 70 4.82 -7.27 8.39
CA ILE A 70 4.90 -5.91 7.85
C ILE A 70 5.87 -5.06 8.68
N LYS A 71 5.83 -5.17 10.02
CA LYS A 71 6.74 -4.43 10.90
C LYS A 71 8.20 -4.83 10.70
N GLU A 72 8.47 -6.12 10.56
CA GLU A 72 9.81 -6.66 10.31
C GLU A 72 10.33 -6.25 8.95
N HIS A 73 9.50 -6.37 7.90
CA HIS A 73 9.87 -5.92 6.56
C HIS A 73 10.19 -4.42 6.51
N LEU A 74 9.42 -3.58 7.20
CA LEU A 74 9.65 -2.14 7.22
C LEU A 74 10.76 -1.68 8.17
N GLY A 75 11.06 -2.46 9.21
CA GLY A 75 12.07 -2.11 10.20
C GLY A 75 11.89 -0.67 10.71
N PRO A 76 12.90 0.21 10.62
CA PRO A 76 12.79 1.61 11.05
C PRO A 76 11.70 2.43 10.32
N LEU A 77 11.35 2.07 9.09
CA LEU A 77 10.35 2.79 8.27
C LEU A 77 8.92 2.69 8.84
N ILE A 78 8.68 1.74 9.75
CA ILE A 78 7.39 1.59 10.44
C ILE A 78 7.04 2.80 11.32
N LYS A 79 8.04 3.63 11.66
CA LYS A 79 7.84 4.87 12.43
C LYS A 79 7.31 5.98 11.53
N LEU A 80 6.00 5.95 11.28
CA LEU A 80 5.34 6.86 10.35
C LEU A 80 5.19 8.30 10.88
N ASN A 81 5.29 9.26 9.96
CA ASN A 81 4.84 10.64 10.15
C ASN A 81 3.34 10.81 9.85
N LYS A 82 2.78 11.99 10.17
CA LYS A 82 1.33 12.25 10.17
C LYS A 82 0.62 11.92 8.85
N ASP A 83 1.30 12.12 7.72
CA ASP A 83 0.72 11.98 6.37
C ASP A 83 1.30 10.79 5.59
N GLN A 84 2.04 9.92 6.29
CA GLN A 84 2.58 8.68 5.72
C GLN A 84 1.60 7.54 5.97
N LEU A 85 1.42 6.68 4.96
CA LEU A 85 0.58 5.50 5.04
C LEU A 85 1.37 4.26 4.61
N VAL A 86 1.05 3.15 5.25
CA VAL A 86 1.40 1.80 4.80
C VAL A 86 0.09 1.16 4.39
N LEU A 87 -0.03 0.75 3.14
CA LEU A 87 -1.16 -0.06 2.69
C LEU A 87 -0.66 -1.44 2.31
N ALA A 88 -1.48 -2.46 2.47
CA ALA A 88 -1.12 -3.83 2.13
C ALA A 88 -2.31 -4.58 1.53
N ARG A 89 -1.98 -5.49 0.61
CA ARG A 89 -2.88 -6.56 0.18
C ARG A 89 -2.29 -7.89 0.62
N PRO A 90 -3.09 -8.82 1.16
CA PRO A 90 -2.60 -10.12 1.61
C PRO A 90 -2.12 -10.97 0.42
N ALA A 91 -1.41 -12.05 0.74
CA ALA A 91 -1.09 -13.05 -0.27
C ALA A 91 -2.35 -13.81 -0.68
N THR A 92 -2.37 -14.30 -1.91
CA THR A 92 -3.34 -15.24 -2.44
C THR A 92 -2.61 -16.50 -2.92
N ASP A 93 -3.34 -17.51 -3.38
CA ASP A 93 -2.75 -18.73 -3.95
C ASP A 93 -1.80 -18.47 -5.12
N SER A 94 -1.96 -17.33 -5.82
CA SER A 94 -1.21 -17.00 -7.04
C SER A 94 -0.30 -15.77 -6.93
N THR A 95 -0.45 -14.96 -5.89
CA THR A 95 0.33 -13.72 -5.73
C THR A 95 0.77 -13.51 -4.29
N PRO A 96 2.01 -13.03 -4.05
CA PRO A 96 2.48 -12.73 -2.70
C PRO A 96 1.78 -11.49 -2.14
N ALA A 97 1.93 -11.30 -0.83
CA ALA A 97 1.54 -10.07 -0.16
C ALA A 97 2.37 -8.89 -0.71
N ILE A 98 1.70 -7.77 -0.96
CA ILE A 98 2.33 -6.55 -1.49
C ILE A 98 1.99 -5.39 -0.57
N ILE A 99 2.99 -4.55 -0.30
CA ILE A 99 2.83 -3.30 0.42
C ILE A 99 2.99 -2.10 -0.51
N ALA A 100 2.21 -1.07 -0.22
CA ALA A 100 2.33 0.26 -0.79
C ALA A 100 2.77 1.25 0.30
N LEU A 101 3.91 1.91 0.11
CA LEU A 101 4.41 2.97 0.99
C LEU A 101 4.11 4.32 0.39
N TRP A 102 3.24 5.07 1.05
CA TRP A 102 2.80 6.39 0.64
C TRP A 102 3.51 7.45 1.48
N TRP A 103 4.41 8.23 0.86
CA TRP A 103 5.21 9.26 1.56
C TRP A 103 5.17 10.63 0.88
N PRO A 104 4.70 11.68 1.57
CA PRO A 104 4.96 13.06 1.17
C PRO A 104 6.40 13.48 1.49
N TRP A 105 6.98 14.29 0.62
CA TRP A 105 8.33 14.85 0.75
C TRP A 105 8.29 16.31 1.20
N GLY A 106 9.16 16.69 2.13
CA GLY A 106 9.28 18.07 2.61
C GLY A 106 7.93 18.63 3.09
N HIS A 107 7.49 19.74 2.49
CA HIS A 107 6.17 20.35 2.75
C HIS A 107 5.01 19.65 2.00
N GLY A 108 5.23 18.44 1.47
CA GLY A 108 4.26 17.62 0.74
C GLY A 108 3.98 18.07 -0.70
N GLY A 109 4.89 18.82 -1.33
CA GLY A 109 4.76 19.20 -2.74
C GLY A 109 4.86 18.00 -3.70
N THR A 110 5.61 16.99 -3.28
CA THR A 110 5.83 15.73 -4.01
C THR A 110 5.46 14.56 -3.10
N TYR A 111 4.91 13.51 -3.71
CA TYR A 111 4.63 12.23 -3.10
C TYR A 111 5.46 11.16 -3.77
N SER A 112 5.98 10.22 -3.00
CA SER A 112 6.46 8.94 -3.50
C SER A 112 5.51 7.83 -3.09
N LEU A 113 5.24 6.94 -4.04
CA LEU A 113 4.56 5.68 -3.84
C LEU A 113 5.53 4.54 -4.17
N ARG A 114 5.80 3.66 -3.21
CA ARG A 114 6.61 2.46 -3.42
C ARG A 114 5.76 1.21 -3.34
N LEU A 115 5.94 0.27 -4.25
CA LEU A 115 5.38 -1.08 -4.17
C LEU A 115 6.51 -2.07 -3.90
N ALA A 116 6.41 -2.77 -2.77
CA ALA A 116 7.35 -3.82 -2.39
C ALA A 116 6.59 -5.12 -2.09
N VAL A 117 7.27 -6.24 -2.28
CA VAL A 117 6.71 -7.57 -2.06
C VAL A 117 7.22 -8.10 -0.73
N LEU A 118 6.34 -8.66 0.09
CA LEU A 118 6.72 -9.28 1.36
C LEU A 118 7.26 -10.69 1.13
N ASP A 119 8.36 -11.02 1.81
CA ASP A 119 8.96 -12.36 1.86
C ASP A 119 8.06 -13.43 2.48
N SER A 120 7.02 -13.03 3.21
CA SER A 120 6.12 -13.93 3.93
C SER A 120 4.69 -13.37 3.89
N PRO A 121 3.67 -14.24 3.78
CA PRO A 121 2.29 -13.80 3.90
C PRO A 121 2.06 -13.22 5.29
N TYR A 122 1.05 -12.38 5.43
CA TYR A 122 0.59 -11.90 6.73
C TYR A 122 -0.90 -12.23 6.86
N GLU A 123 -1.32 -12.48 8.09
CA GLU A 123 -2.73 -12.56 8.44
C GLU A 123 -3.12 -11.28 9.16
N TYR A 124 -4.27 -10.73 8.79
CA TYR A 124 -4.82 -9.57 9.47
C TYR A 124 -6.32 -9.78 9.64
N SER A 125 -6.75 -9.93 10.89
CA SER A 125 -8.15 -9.77 11.26
C SER A 125 -8.32 -8.38 11.85
N GLU A 126 -9.16 -7.56 11.23
CA GLU A 126 -9.66 -6.37 11.89
C GLU A 126 -10.47 -6.85 13.10
N THR A 127 -9.89 -6.82 14.30
CA THR A 127 -10.67 -7.05 15.51
C THR A 127 -11.75 -5.97 15.56
N SER A 128 -12.98 -6.40 15.30
CA SER A 128 -14.23 -5.65 15.24
C SER A 128 -14.26 -4.39 16.12
N ALA A 129 -14.00 -3.25 15.48
CA ALA A 129 -14.34 -1.94 16.01
C ALA A 129 -15.06 -1.06 14.97
N ASN A 130 -15.55 -1.64 13.86
CA ASN A 130 -16.28 -0.90 12.82
C ASN A 130 -17.20 -1.79 11.95
N GLU A 131 -17.94 -2.73 12.55
CA GLU A 131 -19.05 -3.40 11.84
C GLU A 131 -20.19 -2.43 11.43
N GLY A 132 -20.15 -1.17 11.87
CA GLY A 132 -21.15 -0.15 11.56
C GLY A 132 -21.07 0.49 10.16
N THR A 133 -19.97 0.34 9.42
CA THR A 133 -19.74 1.16 8.20
C THR A 133 -19.87 0.38 6.89
N LEU A 134 -19.75 -0.95 6.90
CA LEU A 134 -19.84 -1.75 5.67
C LEU A 134 -21.29 -2.15 5.32
N LEU A 135 -22.16 -2.37 6.31
CA LEU A 135 -23.56 -2.75 6.06
C LEU A 135 -24.45 -1.61 5.54
N SER A 136 -23.99 -0.36 5.59
CA SER A 136 -24.72 0.80 5.06
C SER A 136 -24.60 0.97 3.54
N ARG A 137 -23.61 0.35 2.88
CA ARG A 137 -23.41 0.49 1.43
C ARG A 137 -24.23 -0.48 0.58
N LEU A 138 -24.83 -1.51 1.18
CA LEU A 138 -25.62 -2.52 0.46
C LEU A 138 -27.14 -2.29 0.47
N LYS A 139 -27.64 -1.29 1.21
CA LYS A 139 -29.10 -1.03 1.29
C LYS A 139 -29.66 -0.09 0.21
N ASN A 140 -28.83 0.51 -0.66
CA ASN A 140 -29.28 1.48 -1.66
C ASN A 140 -29.37 0.93 -3.10
N ILE A 141 -29.34 -0.40 -3.30
CA ILE A 141 -29.39 -1.01 -4.65
C ILE A 141 -30.68 -1.82 -4.88
N PHE A 142 -31.58 -1.87 -3.90
CA PHE A 142 -32.93 -2.45 -4.07
C PHE A 142 -33.99 -1.45 -3.63
N THR A 143 -34.37 -0.54 -4.53
CA THR A 143 -35.68 0.13 -4.58
C THR A 143 -35.93 0.54 -6.02
#